data_AF-W2T6J7-F1
#
_entry.id   AF-W2T6J7-F1
#
_cell.length_a   1.000
_cell.length_b   1.000
_cell.length_c   1.000
_cell.angle_alpha   90.00
_cell.angle_beta   90.00
_cell.angle_gamma   90.00
#
_symmetry.space_group_name_H-M   'P 1'
#
loop_
_entity.id
_entity.type
_entity.pdbx_description
1 polymer ?
#
loop_
_entity_poly.entity_id
_entity_poly.type
_entity_poly.pdbx_seq_one_letter_code
_entity_poly.pdbx_strand_id
1 'polypeptide(L)'
;MSSVRGNLCRRIYDELSQQFSEEVSELVKRYGYNMENVNCCMKRLLKIAESRDPTPNDLTMSAALKNMSKDHLEQLFRIFRNLVKFDTQKNHNGSFARASEFHSGNNVRRQAEYVSTEDSSEEIEELSDSSDSQPIGENQYEVERIISRIKNADGSYVYHVKWVGYESSSEPENFVDEKDMLCPDLIKEFEDLERLRIKLRAKKLKKQALLARKRKLEAEQRRRTLNTFSASKFSDEDESEGSINRNVCEVIDMCSSDSSSSEENFPTHSSKLPKSYSNCTHEKSERKEIVEKSPVRKDDHYDGFKYVRRESDGFQKGYKVVKVSVVTEHPINGRVVGVVVFAHPDGEEFAQYIPLREIHQNAPLAPALMEALLEQRMRK
;
A
#
# COMPACT_ATOMS: atom_id res chain seq x y z
N MET A 1 17.56 -8.75 -15.81
CA MET A 1 17.21 -9.40 -14.54
C MET A 1 15.96 -8.73 -13.98
N SER A 2 14.80 -9.23 -14.37
CA SER A 2 13.51 -8.57 -14.15
C SER A 2 12.76 -9.23 -12.99
N SER A 3 12.40 -8.41 -12.00
CA SER A 3 11.31 -8.64 -11.03
C SER A 3 11.45 -9.81 -10.03
N VAL A 4 12.40 -9.71 -9.09
CA VAL A 4 12.40 -10.53 -7.86
C VAL A 4 11.41 -10.00 -6.79
N ARG A 5 10.83 -8.80 -6.98
CA ARG A 5 10.03 -8.13 -5.94
C ARG A 5 8.52 -8.14 -6.08
N GLY A 6 7.96 -8.55 -7.20
CA GLY A 6 6.53 -8.87 -7.24
C GLY A 6 6.32 -10.23 -6.59
N ASN A 7 5.42 -10.32 -5.62
CA ASN A 7 4.83 -11.51 -4.96
C ASN A 7 5.01 -11.53 -3.43
N LEU A 8 4.92 -10.40 -2.69
CA LEU A 8 5.00 -10.49 -1.21
C LEU A 8 3.83 -11.30 -0.64
N CYS A 9 2.60 -10.93 -1.01
CA CYS A 9 1.40 -11.66 -0.55
C CYS A 9 1.41 -13.13 -1.01
N ARG A 10 1.98 -13.40 -2.19
CA ARG A 10 2.09 -14.75 -2.72
C ARG A 10 3.20 -15.56 -2.02
N ARG A 11 4.32 -14.95 -1.62
CA ARG A 11 5.34 -15.60 -0.80
C ARG A 11 4.81 -15.97 0.57
N ILE A 12 4.15 -15.04 1.25
CA ILE A 12 3.47 -15.29 2.53
C ILE A 12 2.47 -16.44 2.38
N TYR A 13 1.72 -16.47 1.28
CA TYR A 13 0.82 -17.58 0.99
C TYR A 13 1.53 -18.90 0.78
N ASP A 14 2.62 -18.93 0.00
CA ASP A 14 3.37 -20.16 -0.24
C ASP A 14 3.97 -20.70 1.09
N GLU A 15 4.46 -19.82 1.98
CA GLU A 15 4.93 -20.15 3.33
C GLU A 15 3.81 -20.69 4.25
N LEU A 16 2.64 -20.07 4.22
CA LEU A 16 1.47 -20.49 5.03
C LEU A 16 0.61 -21.55 4.34
N SER A 17 0.98 -22.01 3.15
CA SER A 17 0.13 -22.83 2.28
C SER A 17 -0.27 -24.16 2.92
N GLN A 18 0.62 -24.76 3.71
CA GLN A 18 0.35 -25.99 4.43
C GLN A 18 -0.71 -25.78 5.53
N GLN A 19 -0.51 -24.81 6.41
CA GLN A 19 -1.47 -24.47 7.47
C GLN A 19 -2.82 -24.04 6.87
N PHE A 20 -2.80 -23.27 5.78
CA PHE A 20 -3.98 -22.90 5.03
C PHE A 20 -4.72 -24.13 4.48
N SER A 21 -3.99 -25.10 3.92
CA SER A 21 -4.59 -26.33 3.39
C SER A 21 -5.23 -27.19 4.47
N GLU A 22 -4.65 -27.23 5.67
CA GLU A 22 -5.19 -27.96 6.83
C GLU A 22 -6.49 -27.31 7.31
N GLU A 23 -6.50 -26.00 7.55
CA GLU A 23 -7.67 -25.23 7.98
C GLU A 23 -8.82 -25.26 6.95
N VAL A 24 -8.48 -25.31 5.66
CA VAL A 24 -9.48 -25.29 4.57
C VAL A 24 -9.93 -26.69 4.17
N SER A 25 -9.25 -27.75 4.63
CA SER A 25 -9.52 -29.14 4.23
C SER A 25 -10.97 -29.56 4.47
N GLU A 26 -11.57 -29.17 5.61
CA GLU A 26 -12.98 -29.44 5.91
C GLU A 26 -13.93 -28.72 4.96
N LEU A 27 -13.62 -27.48 4.59
CA LEU A 27 -14.40 -26.66 3.66
C LEU A 27 -14.33 -27.27 2.25
N VAL A 28 -13.12 -27.66 1.81
CA VAL A 28 -12.90 -28.35 0.54
C VAL A 28 -13.73 -29.63 0.47
N LYS A 29 -13.69 -30.46 1.52
CA LYS A 29 -14.46 -31.70 1.61
C LYS A 29 -15.96 -31.46 1.63
N ARG A 30 -16.43 -30.46 2.40
CA ARG A 30 -17.85 -30.13 2.54
C ARG A 30 -18.50 -29.68 1.22
N TYR A 31 -17.77 -28.89 0.43
CA TYR A 31 -18.30 -28.32 -0.81
C TYR A 31 -17.82 -29.04 -2.08
N GLY A 32 -17.09 -30.15 -1.95
CA GLY A 32 -16.60 -30.93 -3.09
C GLY A 32 -15.60 -30.16 -3.96
N TYR A 33 -14.84 -29.24 -3.38
CA TYR A 33 -13.81 -28.51 -4.11
C TYR A 33 -12.56 -29.36 -4.32
N ASN A 34 -11.79 -29.02 -5.35
CA ASN A 34 -10.44 -29.51 -5.50
C ASN A 34 -9.48 -28.50 -4.85
N MET A 35 -8.54 -28.97 -4.03
CA MET A 35 -7.55 -28.12 -3.35
C MET A 35 -6.66 -27.34 -4.33
N GLU A 36 -6.30 -27.91 -5.48
CA GLU A 36 -5.58 -27.19 -6.56
C GLU A 36 -6.40 -26.02 -7.11
N ASN A 37 -7.72 -26.19 -7.17
CA ASN A 37 -8.64 -25.15 -7.60
C ASN A 37 -8.70 -24.00 -6.59
N VAL A 38 -8.81 -24.33 -5.30
CA VAL A 38 -8.74 -23.37 -4.19
C VAL A 38 -7.41 -22.60 -4.22
N ASN A 39 -6.29 -23.31 -4.32
CA ASN A 39 -4.95 -22.72 -4.40
C ASN A 39 -4.79 -21.77 -5.58
N CYS A 40 -5.29 -22.15 -6.76
CA CYS A 40 -5.25 -21.32 -7.95
C CYS A 40 -6.07 -20.02 -7.79
N CYS A 41 -7.29 -20.13 -7.25
CA CYS A 41 -8.14 -18.98 -6.95
C CYS A 41 -7.48 -18.04 -5.94
N MET A 42 -6.93 -18.56 -4.84
CA MET A 42 -6.22 -17.75 -3.84
C MET A 42 -4.99 -17.06 -4.42
N LYS A 43 -4.14 -17.77 -5.18
CA LYS A 43 -2.97 -17.17 -5.83
C LYS A 43 -3.34 -16.05 -6.80
N ARG A 44 -4.42 -16.23 -7.57
CA ARG A 44 -4.94 -15.18 -8.47
C ARG A 44 -5.42 -13.97 -7.68
N LEU A 45 -6.17 -14.19 -6.61
CA LEU A 45 -6.74 -13.15 -5.77
C LEU A 45 -5.67 -12.35 -5.01
N LEU A 46 -4.65 -13.02 -4.48
CA LEU A 46 -3.50 -12.36 -3.84
C LEU A 46 -2.68 -11.56 -4.84
N LYS A 47 -2.53 -12.04 -6.08
CA LYS A 47 -1.91 -11.27 -7.17
C LYS A 47 -2.70 -10.00 -7.49
N ILE A 48 -4.02 -10.05 -7.42
CA ILE A 48 -4.86 -8.85 -7.59
C ILE A 48 -4.64 -7.91 -6.40
N ALA A 49 -4.74 -8.41 -5.17
CA ALA A 49 -4.55 -7.67 -3.93
C ALA A 49 -3.20 -6.93 -3.86
N GLU A 50 -2.15 -7.51 -4.44
CA GLU A 50 -0.83 -6.89 -4.53
C GLU A 50 -0.82 -5.66 -5.47
N SER A 51 -1.67 -5.65 -6.49
CA SER A 51 -1.76 -4.53 -7.46
C SER A 51 -2.79 -3.47 -7.07
N ARG A 52 -3.87 -3.87 -6.39
CA ARG A 52 -5.01 -3.04 -5.97
C ARG A 52 -5.93 -3.83 -5.05
N ASP A 53 -6.77 -3.14 -4.29
CA ASP A 53 -7.80 -3.81 -3.48
C ASP A 53 -8.71 -4.69 -4.36
N PRO A 54 -8.95 -5.96 -3.98
CA PRO A 54 -9.86 -6.84 -4.71
C PRO A 54 -11.27 -6.24 -4.71
N THR A 55 -11.80 -5.99 -5.90
CA THR A 55 -13.19 -5.53 -6.06
C THR A 55 -14.15 -6.73 -6.00
N PRO A 56 -15.45 -6.51 -5.74
CA PRO A 56 -16.44 -7.58 -5.83
C PRO A 56 -16.41 -8.33 -7.18
N ASN A 57 -16.07 -7.63 -8.27
CA ASN A 57 -15.96 -8.23 -9.59
C ASN A 57 -14.74 -9.16 -9.72
N ASP A 58 -13.64 -8.87 -9.01
CA ASP A 58 -12.46 -9.74 -8.98
C ASP A 58 -12.73 -11.06 -8.26
N LEU A 59 -13.56 -11.00 -7.20
CA LEU A 59 -14.08 -12.17 -6.50
C LEU A 59 -15.01 -12.98 -7.42
N THR A 60 -15.95 -12.33 -8.10
CA THR A 60 -16.85 -12.99 -9.06
C THR A 60 -16.09 -13.64 -10.21
N MET A 61 -15.09 -12.97 -10.77
CA MET A 61 -14.24 -13.53 -11.83
C MET A 61 -13.39 -14.70 -11.34
N SER A 62 -12.91 -14.66 -10.09
CA SER A 62 -12.13 -15.76 -9.53
C SER A 62 -13.00 -16.96 -9.12
N ALA A 63 -14.25 -16.69 -8.72
CA ALA A 63 -15.31 -17.66 -8.46
C ALA A 63 -15.74 -18.39 -9.74
N ALA A 64 -15.99 -17.62 -10.80
CA ALA A 64 -16.48 -18.10 -12.10
C ALA A 64 -15.48 -19.02 -12.82
N LEU A 65 -14.18 -18.92 -12.50
CA LEU A 65 -13.18 -19.77 -13.12
C LEU A 65 -13.29 -21.24 -12.69
N LYS A 66 -13.85 -21.52 -11.51
CA LYS A 66 -13.74 -22.85 -10.88
C LYS A 66 -14.96 -23.28 -10.03
N ASN A 67 -16.16 -22.80 -10.35
CA ASN A 67 -17.43 -23.16 -9.67
C ASN A 67 -17.46 -22.90 -8.16
N MET A 68 -16.73 -21.87 -7.69
CA MET A 68 -16.72 -21.51 -6.27
C MET A 68 -17.68 -20.36 -6.01
N SER A 69 -18.46 -20.39 -4.92
CA SER A 69 -19.31 -19.25 -4.58
C SER A 69 -18.48 -18.08 -4.06
N LYS A 70 -19.00 -16.86 -4.18
CA LYS A 70 -18.36 -15.65 -3.63
C LYS A 70 -18.18 -15.78 -2.11
N ASP A 71 -19.19 -16.29 -1.42
CA ASP A 71 -19.19 -16.40 0.04
C ASP A 71 -18.12 -17.38 0.53
N HIS A 72 -17.90 -18.47 -0.22
CA HIS A 72 -16.83 -19.42 0.09
C HIS A 72 -15.45 -18.78 -0.14
N LEU A 73 -15.26 -17.99 -1.20
CA LEU A 73 -14.01 -17.23 -1.38
C LEU A 73 -13.76 -16.22 -0.26
N GLU A 74 -14.80 -15.55 0.23
CA GLU A 74 -14.68 -14.62 1.35
C GLU A 74 -14.32 -15.36 2.66
N GLN A 75 -14.89 -16.55 2.88
CA GLN A 75 -14.52 -17.42 3.99
C GLN A 75 -13.06 -17.88 3.91
N LEU A 76 -12.59 -18.29 2.73
CA LEU A 76 -11.18 -18.64 2.48
C LEU A 76 -10.24 -17.47 2.78
N PHE A 77 -10.59 -16.27 2.34
CA PHE A 77 -9.82 -15.07 2.64
C PHE A 77 -9.77 -14.74 4.13
N ARG A 78 -10.88 -14.94 4.84
CA ARG A 78 -10.94 -14.73 6.29
C ARG A 78 -10.01 -15.72 7.01
N ILE A 79 -10.01 -16.99 6.61
CA ILE A 79 -9.08 -18.00 7.14
C ILE A 79 -7.63 -17.56 6.91
N PHE A 80 -7.28 -17.19 5.67
CA PHE A 80 -5.94 -16.72 5.34
C PHE A 80 -5.52 -15.49 6.15
N ARG A 81 -6.40 -14.50 6.31
CA ARG A 81 -6.13 -13.30 7.13
C ARG A 81 -5.87 -13.64 8.59
N ASN A 82 -6.59 -14.61 9.15
CA ASN A 82 -6.37 -15.05 10.51
C ASN A 82 -4.99 -15.71 10.65
N LEU A 83 -4.60 -16.57 9.71
CA LEU A 83 -3.27 -17.20 9.70
C LEU A 83 -2.14 -16.17 9.67
N VAL A 84 -2.25 -15.14 8.83
CA VAL A 84 -1.27 -14.03 8.78
C VAL A 84 -1.19 -13.28 10.11
N LYS A 85 -2.33 -13.06 10.79
CA LYS A 85 -2.36 -12.41 12.12
C LYS A 85 -1.71 -13.29 13.20
N PHE A 86 -1.91 -14.60 13.17
CA PHE A 86 -1.29 -15.51 14.13
C PHE A 86 0.23 -15.60 13.92
N ASP A 87 0.69 -15.66 12.68
CA ASP A 87 2.13 -15.74 12.39
C ASP A 87 2.87 -14.47 12.84
N THR A 88 2.26 -13.29 12.62
CA THR A 88 2.82 -12.02 13.11
C THR A 88 2.88 -11.95 14.64
N GLN A 89 1.86 -12.43 15.36
CA GLN A 89 1.88 -12.49 16.83
C GLN A 89 2.93 -13.46 17.37
N LYS A 90 3.10 -14.63 16.72
CA LYS A 90 4.11 -15.63 17.11
C LYS A 90 5.53 -15.08 17.00
N ASN A 91 5.81 -14.31 15.95
CA ASN A 91 7.11 -13.68 15.75
C ASN A 91 7.41 -12.58 16.78
N HIS A 92 6.41 -11.83 17.25
CA HIS A 92 6.59 -10.84 18.30
C HIS A 92 6.90 -11.48 19.66
N ASN A 93 6.25 -12.58 20.02
CA ASN A 93 6.49 -13.24 21.31
C ASN A 93 7.78 -14.07 21.31
N GLY A 94 8.20 -14.59 20.15
CA GLY A 94 9.46 -15.34 20.02
C GLY A 94 10.73 -14.47 20.06
N SER A 95 10.62 -13.16 19.76
CA SER A 95 11.77 -12.26 19.78
C SER A 95 12.18 -11.77 21.17
N PHE A 96 11.31 -11.91 22.18
CA PHE A 96 11.61 -11.45 23.55
C PHE A 96 12.38 -12.50 24.37
N ALA A 97 12.29 -13.79 24.02
CA ALA A 97 12.91 -14.87 24.79
C ALA A 97 14.43 -15.07 24.53
N ARG A 98 15.06 -14.29 23.65
CA ARG A 98 16.49 -14.44 23.31
C ARG A 98 17.36 -13.22 23.61
N ALA A 99 16.77 -12.14 24.14
CA ALA A 99 17.50 -10.91 24.44
C ALA A 99 17.77 -10.69 25.94
N SER A 100 17.33 -11.58 26.84
CA SER A 100 17.45 -11.36 28.30
C SER A 100 18.72 -11.94 28.95
N GLU A 101 19.73 -12.37 28.18
CA GLU A 101 20.92 -13.05 28.77
C GLU A 101 22.25 -12.32 28.60
N PHE A 102 22.27 -11.11 28.02
CA PHE A 102 23.46 -10.27 28.04
C PHE A 102 23.04 -8.83 28.27
N HIS A 103 23.36 -8.29 29.45
CA HIS A 103 24.05 -7.02 29.71
C HIS A 103 24.02 -6.73 31.22
N SER A 104 24.93 -7.38 31.95
CA SER A 104 25.46 -6.87 33.21
C SER A 104 26.88 -6.39 32.91
N GLY A 105 27.14 -5.09 33.02
CA GLY A 105 28.48 -4.55 32.77
C GLY A 105 28.56 -3.05 32.50
N ASN A 106 28.64 -2.27 33.60
CA ASN A 106 29.46 -1.08 33.83
C ASN A 106 29.74 -0.06 32.70
N ASN A 107 29.39 1.22 32.96
CA ASN A 107 30.35 2.35 32.99
C ASN A 107 29.65 3.62 33.53
N VAL A 108 30.02 4.14 34.70
CA VAL A 108 31.11 5.11 34.97
C VAL A 108 30.82 6.54 34.44
N ARG A 109 30.31 7.36 35.38
CA ARG A 109 30.83 8.67 35.82
C ARG A 109 31.46 9.59 34.75
N ARG A 110 30.75 10.67 34.40
CA ARG A 110 31.36 11.99 34.19
C ARG A 110 30.52 13.08 34.85
N GLN A 111 31.14 13.69 35.86
CA GLN A 111 30.80 15.00 36.38
C GLN A 111 31.25 16.06 35.38
N ALA A 112 30.43 17.09 35.18
CA ALA A 112 30.90 18.43 34.87
C ALA A 112 29.88 19.41 35.46
N GLU A 113 30.29 20.04 36.55
CA GLU A 113 29.72 21.27 37.12
C GLU A 113 29.91 22.43 36.13
N TYR A 114 28.99 23.41 36.12
CA TYR A 114 29.29 24.85 36.29
C TYR A 114 28.00 25.72 36.29
N VAL A 115 27.70 26.30 37.47
CA VAL A 115 27.32 27.71 37.80
C VAL A 115 26.20 28.39 36.98
N SER A 116 25.00 28.62 37.54
CA SER A 116 24.49 29.82 38.28
C SER A 116 24.49 31.12 37.44
N THR A 117 23.44 31.92 37.37
CA THR A 117 22.84 32.72 38.47
C THR A 117 21.46 33.31 38.10
N GLU A 118 20.62 33.48 39.15
CA GLU A 118 19.75 34.65 39.44
C GLU A 118 18.56 34.95 38.49
N ASP A 119 17.41 35.46 38.91
CA ASP A 119 16.83 35.94 40.17
C ASP A 119 15.42 36.44 39.77
N SER A 120 14.36 36.04 40.48
CA SER A 120 13.17 36.89 40.68
C SER A 120 12.22 36.23 41.66
N SER A 121 12.28 36.72 42.89
CA SER A 121 11.31 36.50 43.96
C SER A 121 10.05 37.33 43.73
N GLU A 122 8.86 36.73 43.90
CA GLU A 122 7.68 37.46 44.38
C GLU A 122 6.94 36.58 45.40
N GLU A 123 6.78 37.17 46.58
CA GLU A 123 6.13 36.63 47.78
C GLU A 123 4.61 36.60 47.60
N ILE A 124 3.96 35.48 47.90
CA ILE A 124 2.54 35.49 48.29
C ILE A 124 2.33 34.55 49.48
N GLU A 125 1.60 35.10 50.44
CA GLU A 125 1.47 34.77 51.85
C GLU A 125 0.87 33.39 52.17
N GLU A 126 1.32 32.88 53.32
CA GLU A 126 0.74 31.79 54.09
C GLU A 126 -0.71 32.07 54.49
N LEU A 127 -1.62 31.13 54.19
CA LEU A 127 -2.79 30.88 55.01
C LEU A 127 -2.98 29.37 55.21
N SER A 128 -2.78 28.97 56.46
CA SER A 128 -3.17 27.72 57.08
C SER A 128 -4.69 27.51 57.06
N ASP A 129 -5.18 26.32 56.69
CA ASP A 129 -5.98 25.52 57.61
C ASP A 129 -6.07 24.05 57.16
N SER A 130 -5.95 23.18 58.14
CA SER A 130 -5.91 21.75 58.09
C SER A 130 -7.26 21.12 57.69
N SER A 131 -7.25 20.30 56.65
CA SER A 131 -8.21 19.22 56.48
C SER A 131 -7.49 18.06 55.81
N ASP A 132 -7.24 17.03 56.60
CA ASP A 132 -6.65 15.75 56.25
C ASP A 132 -7.62 14.98 55.34
N SER A 133 -7.69 15.41 54.07
CA SER A 133 -8.30 14.69 52.96
C SER A 133 -7.20 14.03 52.17
N GLN A 134 -7.19 12.70 52.14
CA GLN A 134 -6.27 11.91 51.33
C GLN A 134 -6.20 12.48 49.90
N PRO A 135 -5.01 12.82 49.36
CA PRO A 135 -4.88 13.31 47.99
C PRO A 135 -5.06 12.12 47.04
N ILE A 136 -6.31 11.79 46.76
CA ILE A 136 -6.69 11.08 45.55
C ILE A 136 -6.53 12.12 44.44
N GLY A 137 -5.27 12.37 44.05
CA GLY A 137 -4.93 13.30 43.00
C GLY A 137 -5.52 12.79 41.69
N GLU A 138 -6.60 13.42 41.24
CA GLU A 138 -7.11 13.27 39.89
C GLU A 138 -6.03 13.77 38.94
N ASN A 139 -5.14 12.88 38.52
CA ASN A 139 -4.03 13.18 37.62
C ASN A 139 -4.63 13.59 36.26
N GLN A 140 -4.77 14.89 36.03
CA GLN A 140 -5.11 15.41 34.71
C GLN A 140 -3.90 15.21 33.80
N TYR A 141 -4.07 14.40 32.77
CA TYR A 141 -3.04 14.14 31.78
C TYR A 141 -3.14 15.16 30.64
N GLU A 142 -2.02 15.73 30.22
CA GLU A 142 -1.97 16.65 29.09
C GLU A 142 -1.85 15.89 27.76
N VAL A 143 -2.66 16.29 26.78
CA VAL A 143 -2.66 15.70 25.43
C VAL A 143 -1.63 16.42 24.57
N GLU A 144 -0.65 15.69 24.03
CA GLU A 144 0.38 16.23 23.13
C GLU A 144 -0.21 16.52 21.74
N ARG A 145 -0.94 15.55 21.16
CA ARG A 145 -1.57 15.68 19.84
C ARG A 145 -2.60 14.58 19.57
N ILE A 146 -3.49 14.83 18.61
CA ILE A 146 -4.42 13.83 18.09
C ILE A 146 -3.78 13.09 16.90
N ILE A 147 -3.76 11.76 16.96
CA ILE A 147 -3.19 10.89 15.93
C ILE A 147 -4.23 10.53 14.88
N SER A 148 -5.41 10.09 15.33
CA SER A 148 -6.51 9.65 14.45
C SER A 148 -7.87 9.86 15.11
N ARG A 149 -8.94 9.72 14.33
CA ARG A 149 -10.33 9.82 14.80
C ARG A 149 -11.20 8.75 14.17
N ILE A 150 -12.08 8.16 14.96
CA ILE A 150 -13.03 7.13 14.54
C ILE A 150 -14.44 7.65 14.82
N LYS A 151 -15.38 7.42 13.90
CA LYS A 151 -16.80 7.73 14.11
C LYS A 151 -17.51 6.46 14.58
N ASN A 152 -18.14 6.54 15.74
CA ASN A 152 -18.95 5.47 16.31
C ASN A 152 -20.32 5.35 15.61
N ALA A 153 -21.06 4.29 15.93
CA ALA A 153 -22.37 4.01 15.33
C ALA A 153 -23.46 5.01 15.76
N ASP A 154 -23.36 5.56 16.97
CA ASP A 154 -24.16 6.65 17.51
C ASP A 154 -23.86 8.02 16.85
N GLY A 155 -22.77 8.09 16.09
CA GLY A 155 -22.29 9.29 15.42
C GLY A 155 -21.32 10.14 16.25
N SER A 156 -21.00 9.74 17.49
CA SER A 156 -19.95 10.38 18.29
C SER A 156 -18.57 10.08 17.72
N TYR A 157 -17.59 10.90 18.07
CA TYR A 157 -16.20 10.69 17.69
C TYR A 157 -15.37 10.17 18.87
N VAL A 158 -14.50 9.20 18.57
CA VAL A 158 -13.43 8.74 19.46
C VAL A 158 -12.11 9.22 18.87
N TYR A 159 -11.32 9.92 19.69
CA TYR A 159 -10.02 10.44 19.31
C TYR A 159 -8.93 9.54 19.85
N HIS A 160 -7.99 9.18 18.97
CA HIS A 160 -6.77 8.48 19.35
C HIS A 160 -5.71 9.53 19.66
N VAL A 161 -5.35 9.67 20.94
CA VAL A 161 -4.49 10.73 21.45
C VAL A 161 -3.08 10.23 21.76
N LYS A 162 -2.10 11.14 21.72
CA LYS A 162 -0.78 10.94 22.30
C LYS A 162 -0.66 11.77 23.56
N TRP A 163 -0.34 11.16 24.69
CA TRP A 163 -0.15 11.85 25.97
C TRP A 163 1.28 12.39 26.09
N VAL A 164 1.43 13.55 26.73
CA VAL A 164 2.75 14.14 27.00
C VAL A 164 3.52 13.23 27.96
N GLY A 165 4.77 12.91 27.62
CA GLY A 165 5.65 12.06 28.45
C GLY A 165 5.45 10.55 28.27
N TYR A 166 4.50 10.11 27.44
CA TYR A 166 4.29 8.70 27.11
C TYR A 166 4.81 8.38 25.69
N GLU A 167 5.69 7.38 25.60
CA GLU A 167 6.30 6.98 24.33
C GLU A 167 5.35 6.16 23.45
N SER A 168 4.50 5.34 24.08
CA SER A 168 3.63 4.38 23.42
C SER A 168 2.28 4.99 23.05
N SER A 169 2.13 5.44 21.81
CA SER A 169 0.81 5.84 21.31
C SER A 169 -0.11 4.67 20.93
N SER A 170 0.40 3.44 20.88
CA SER A 170 -0.32 2.29 20.30
C SER A 170 -1.27 1.58 21.26
N GLU A 171 -1.33 2.00 22.52
CA GLU A 171 -2.12 1.33 23.54
C GLU A 171 -3.63 1.59 23.37
N PRO A 172 -4.49 0.61 23.67
CA PRO A 172 -5.95 0.76 23.55
C PRO A 172 -6.54 1.77 24.55
N GLU A 173 -5.78 2.17 25.57
CA GLU A 173 -6.18 3.20 26.54
C GLU A 173 -6.09 4.63 25.98
N ASN A 174 -5.46 4.80 24.81
CA ASN A 174 -5.28 6.11 24.16
C ASN A 174 -6.50 6.57 23.34
N PHE A 175 -7.65 5.91 23.47
CA PHE A 175 -8.88 6.26 22.77
C PHE A 175 -9.83 6.97 23.74
N VAL A 176 -10.06 8.26 23.48
CA VAL A 176 -10.86 9.15 24.35
C VAL A 176 -12.08 9.63 23.58
N ASP A 177 -13.26 9.59 24.22
CA ASP A 177 -14.50 10.08 23.62
C ASP A 177 -14.50 11.61 23.48
N GLU A 178 -15.17 12.12 22.46
CA GLU A 178 -15.26 13.56 22.17
C GLU A 178 -15.76 14.40 23.34
N LYS A 179 -16.62 13.84 24.19
CA LYS A 179 -17.18 14.52 25.36
C LYS A 179 -16.17 14.71 26.49
N ASP A 180 -15.15 13.85 26.56
CA ASP A 180 -14.14 13.85 27.61
C ASP A 180 -12.88 14.63 27.18
N MET A 181 -12.78 15.01 25.90
CA MET A 181 -11.68 15.81 25.36
C MET A 181 -11.84 17.30 25.69
N LEU A 182 -11.13 17.79 26.70
CA LEU A 182 -11.11 19.21 27.12
C LEU A 182 -10.11 20.07 26.34
N CYS A 183 -9.82 19.75 25.07
CA CYS A 183 -8.81 20.44 24.25
C CYS A 183 -9.38 20.85 22.88
N PRO A 184 -10.25 21.88 22.81
CA PRO A 184 -10.95 22.26 21.57
C PRO A 184 -10.00 22.73 20.46
N ASP A 185 -8.87 23.35 20.82
CA ASP A 185 -7.89 23.84 19.84
C ASP A 185 -7.19 22.70 19.09
N LEU A 186 -6.77 21.65 19.81
CA LEU A 186 -6.17 20.44 19.22
C LEU A 186 -7.15 19.71 18.31
N ILE A 187 -8.43 19.63 18.71
CA ILE A 187 -9.50 19.06 17.88
C ILE A 187 -9.62 19.86 16.58
N LYS A 188 -9.72 21.19 16.68
CA LYS A 188 -9.88 22.08 15.53
C LYS A 188 -8.70 21.97 14.56
N GLU A 189 -7.47 21.98 15.07
CA GLU A 189 -6.26 21.82 14.24
C GLU A 189 -6.26 20.47 13.50
N PHE A 190 -6.59 19.39 14.21
CA PHE A 190 -6.69 18.05 13.62
C PHE A 190 -7.76 17.99 12.52
N GLU A 191 -8.94 18.57 12.75
CA GLU A 191 -10.02 18.61 11.76
C GLU A 191 -9.65 19.40 10.51
N ASP A 192 -8.95 20.53 10.65
CA ASP A 192 -8.49 21.33 9.52
C ASP A 192 -7.40 20.58 8.72
N LEU A 193 -6.49 19.87 9.39
CA LEU A 193 -5.50 19.01 8.73
C LEU A 193 -6.15 17.86 7.95
N GLU A 194 -7.13 17.17 8.53
CA GLU A 194 -7.88 16.11 7.85
C GLU A 194 -8.66 16.66 6.65
N ARG A 195 -9.31 17.83 6.80
CA ARG A 195 -10.00 18.52 5.69
C ARG A 195 -9.06 18.84 4.54
N LEU A 196 -7.84 19.31 4.83
CA LEU A 196 -6.82 19.58 3.82
C LEU A 196 -6.35 18.28 3.13
N ARG A 197 -6.12 17.20 3.88
CA ARG A 197 -5.74 15.89 3.32
C ARG A 197 -6.80 15.33 2.39
N ILE A 198 -8.08 15.38 2.79
CA ILE A 198 -9.21 14.95 1.95
C ILE A 198 -9.26 15.78 0.66
N LYS A 199 -9.12 17.11 0.76
CA LYS A 199 -9.11 18.02 -0.40
C LYS A 199 -7.95 17.73 -1.37
N LEU A 200 -6.76 17.42 -0.86
CA LEU A 200 -5.60 17.03 -1.67
C LEU A 200 -5.82 15.70 -2.38
N ARG A 201 -6.33 14.68 -1.69
CA ARG A 201 -6.68 13.37 -2.28
C ARG A 201 -7.72 13.54 -3.39
N ALA A 202 -8.75 14.34 -3.18
CA ALA A 202 -9.76 14.64 -4.19
C ALA A 202 -9.18 15.34 -5.43
N LYS A 203 -8.28 16.33 -5.25
CA LYS A 203 -7.57 16.98 -6.37
C LYS A 203 -6.73 15.99 -7.18
N LYS A 204 -6.02 15.09 -6.51
CA LYS A 204 -5.20 14.05 -7.17
C LYS A 204 -6.08 13.09 -7.98
N LEU A 205 -7.19 12.64 -7.41
CA LEU A 205 -8.14 11.76 -8.09
C LEU A 205 -8.76 12.46 -9.32
N LYS A 206 -9.14 13.73 -9.19
CA LYS A 206 -9.66 14.54 -10.31
C LYS A 206 -8.65 14.68 -11.45
N LYS A 207 -7.38 14.92 -11.13
CA LYS A 207 -6.29 14.99 -12.12
C LYS A 207 -6.11 13.65 -12.83
N GLN A 208 -6.16 12.54 -12.09
CA GLN A 208 -6.06 11.20 -12.66
C GLN A 208 -7.24 10.87 -13.59
N ALA A 209 -8.47 11.22 -13.20
CA ALA A 209 -9.66 11.05 -14.02
C ALA A 209 -9.59 11.88 -15.32
N LEU A 210 -9.10 13.12 -15.24
CA LEU A 210 -8.88 13.96 -16.43
C LEU A 210 -7.85 13.37 -17.39
N LEU A 211 -6.73 12.85 -16.88
CA LEU A 211 -5.72 12.18 -17.70
C LEU A 211 -6.27 10.91 -18.36
N ALA A 212 -7.08 10.13 -17.64
CA ALA A 212 -7.75 8.96 -18.18
C ALA A 212 -8.73 9.35 -19.30
N ARG A 213 -9.52 10.42 -19.12
CA ARG A 213 -10.42 10.94 -20.16
C ARG A 213 -9.67 11.41 -21.39
N LYS A 214 -8.53 12.11 -21.22
CA LYS A 214 -7.67 12.55 -22.32
C LYS A 214 -7.14 11.35 -23.12
N ARG A 215 -6.61 10.33 -22.44
CA ARG A 215 -6.14 9.09 -23.08
C ARG A 215 -7.25 8.36 -23.84
N LYS A 216 -8.48 8.35 -23.30
CA LYS A 216 -9.63 7.74 -23.97
C LYS A 216 -9.98 8.46 -25.27
N LEU A 217 -10.02 9.80 -25.24
CA LEU A 217 -10.30 10.60 -26.45
C LEU A 217 -9.21 10.45 -27.51
N GLU A 218 -7.95 10.42 -27.10
CA GLU A 218 -6.83 10.20 -28.01
C GLU A 218 -6.89 8.80 -28.67
N ALA A 219 -7.18 7.77 -27.88
CA ALA A 219 -7.36 6.41 -28.41
C ALA A 219 -8.55 6.33 -29.37
N GLU A 220 -9.64 7.04 -29.09
CA GLU A 220 -10.80 7.12 -29.98
C GLU A 220 -10.46 7.83 -31.30
N GLN A 221 -9.73 8.94 -31.24
CA GLN A 221 -9.25 9.63 -32.44
C GLN A 221 -8.37 8.73 -33.29
N ARG A 222 -7.42 8.00 -32.68
CA ARG A 222 -6.58 7.02 -33.40
C ARG A 222 -7.40 5.90 -34.05
N ARG A 223 -8.46 5.44 -33.40
CA ARG A 223 -9.38 4.46 -34.00
C ARG A 223 -10.13 5.03 -35.19
N ARG A 224 -10.56 6.30 -35.13
CA ARG A 224 -11.24 6.96 -36.26
C ARG A 224 -10.30 7.12 -37.45
N THR A 225 -9.06 7.57 -37.26
CA THR A 225 -8.09 7.73 -38.36
C THR A 225 -7.74 6.42 -39.04
N LEU A 226 -7.59 5.33 -38.28
CA LEU A 226 -7.36 3.99 -38.85
C LEU A 226 -8.56 3.49 -39.67
N ASN A 227 -9.78 3.77 -39.22
CA ASN A 227 -10.98 3.38 -39.95
C ASN A 227 -11.15 4.15 -41.27
N THR A 228 -10.83 5.45 -41.29
CA THR A 228 -10.86 6.26 -42.52
C THR A 228 -9.81 5.79 -43.53
N PHE A 229 -8.59 5.49 -43.06
CA PHE A 229 -7.52 4.97 -43.94
C PHE A 229 -7.87 3.59 -44.54
N SER A 230 -8.56 2.74 -43.78
CA SER A 230 -8.99 1.43 -44.29
C SER A 230 -10.14 1.54 -45.31
N ALA A 231 -11.01 2.54 -45.19
CA ALA A 231 -12.15 2.72 -46.10
C ALA A 231 -11.73 3.30 -47.46
N SER A 232 -10.70 4.17 -47.50
CA SER A 232 -10.24 4.77 -48.76
C SER A 232 -9.41 3.83 -49.64
N LYS A 233 -8.93 2.69 -49.10
CA LYS A 233 -8.11 1.75 -49.87
C LYS A 233 -8.91 0.73 -50.69
N PHE A 234 -10.23 0.67 -50.50
CA PHE A 234 -11.11 -0.31 -51.17
C PHE A 234 -12.17 0.31 -52.08
N SER A 235 -12.13 1.62 -52.33
CA SER A 235 -13.16 2.33 -53.09
C SER A 235 -12.74 2.82 -54.48
N ASP A 236 -11.52 2.55 -54.95
CA ASP A 236 -10.98 3.10 -56.21
C ASP A 236 -10.68 2.06 -57.31
N GLU A 237 -11.21 0.83 -57.22
CA GLU A 237 -11.11 -0.13 -58.33
C GLU A 237 -12.47 -0.73 -58.69
N ASP A 238 -13.31 0.07 -59.34
CA ASP A 238 -14.36 -0.46 -60.21
C ASP A 238 -14.51 0.50 -61.41
N GLU A 239 -13.88 0.11 -62.52
CA GLU A 239 -14.12 0.48 -63.94
C GLU A 239 -12.81 0.34 -64.74
N SER A 240 -12.30 -0.89 -64.86
CA SER A 240 -11.36 -1.26 -65.93
C SER A 240 -11.39 -2.77 -66.14
N GLU A 241 -12.32 -3.24 -66.97
CA GLU A 241 -12.25 -4.55 -67.60
C GLU A 241 -10.91 -4.71 -68.33
N GLY A 242 -10.01 -5.55 -67.81
CA GLY A 242 -8.70 -5.68 -68.42
C GLY A 242 -7.83 -6.79 -67.86
N SER A 243 -8.04 -8.00 -68.39
CA SER A 243 -7.02 -9.03 -68.61
C SER A 243 -6.05 -9.37 -67.46
N ILE A 244 -6.34 -10.49 -66.82
CA ILE A 244 -5.41 -11.56 -66.38
C ILE A 244 -3.92 -11.18 -66.49
N ASN A 245 -3.27 -10.96 -65.34
CA ASN A 245 -1.91 -11.44 -65.16
C ASN A 245 -1.70 -11.89 -63.71
N ARG A 246 -1.71 -13.21 -63.52
CA ARG A 246 -1.20 -13.87 -62.32
C ARG A 246 0.30 -13.61 -62.26
N ASN A 247 0.73 -12.60 -61.51
CA ASN A 247 2.11 -12.51 -61.07
C ASN A 247 2.16 -12.26 -59.55
N VAL A 248 2.63 -13.32 -58.88
CA VAL A 248 3.49 -13.29 -57.70
C VAL A 248 3.04 -12.36 -56.57
N CYS A 249 2.22 -12.93 -55.69
CA CYS A 249 2.08 -12.43 -54.33
C CYS A 249 3.41 -12.72 -53.60
N GLU A 250 4.29 -11.72 -53.54
CA GLU A 250 5.49 -11.77 -52.72
C GLU A 250 5.06 -11.70 -51.25
N VAL A 251 4.98 -12.89 -50.64
CA VAL A 251 4.75 -13.09 -49.21
C VAL A 251 5.94 -12.48 -48.48
N ILE A 252 5.81 -11.23 -48.02
CA ILE A 252 6.70 -10.68 -46.99
C ILE A 252 6.30 -11.35 -45.68
N ASP A 253 6.88 -12.53 -45.48
CA ASP A 253 6.85 -13.31 -44.26
C ASP A 253 7.68 -12.57 -43.21
N MET A 254 7.04 -11.64 -42.49
CA MET A 254 7.66 -10.94 -41.38
C MET A 254 7.58 -11.79 -40.12
N CYS A 255 8.30 -12.91 -40.17
CA CYS A 255 8.63 -13.75 -39.04
C CYS A 255 9.49 -12.98 -38.01
N SER A 256 9.08 -13.05 -36.75
CA SER A 256 9.98 -12.92 -35.59
C SER A 256 9.52 -13.90 -34.51
N SER A 257 9.94 -15.14 -34.73
CA SER A 257 10.49 -16.13 -33.80
C SER A 257 9.75 -16.47 -32.48
N ASP A 258 9.17 -17.67 -32.49
CA ASP A 258 9.41 -18.85 -31.63
C ASP A 258 9.88 -18.70 -30.17
N SER A 259 9.06 -19.27 -29.28
CA SER A 259 9.53 -20.17 -28.23
C SER A 259 8.49 -21.27 -27.97
N SER A 260 8.74 -22.41 -28.62
CA SER A 260 8.62 -23.81 -28.14
C SER A 260 7.86 -24.08 -26.83
N SER A 261 6.82 -24.91 -26.88
CA SER A 261 6.87 -26.27 -26.29
C SER A 261 5.58 -27.09 -26.51
N SER A 262 5.80 -28.27 -27.10
CA SER A 262 5.11 -29.57 -26.93
C SER A 262 3.59 -29.70 -27.11
N GLU A 263 3.30 -30.54 -28.10
CA GLU A 263 2.08 -31.20 -28.53
C GLU A 263 1.30 -31.92 -27.44
N GLU A 264 -0.03 -31.84 -27.47
CA GLU A 264 -0.91 -33.00 -27.26
C GLU A 264 -2.13 -32.94 -28.19
N ASN A 265 -2.35 -34.06 -28.89
CA ASN A 265 -3.42 -34.33 -29.83
C ASN A 265 -4.79 -34.43 -29.15
N PHE A 266 -5.80 -33.72 -29.68
CA PHE A 266 -7.21 -34.10 -29.47
C PHE A 266 -8.03 -33.96 -30.76
N PRO A 267 -8.91 -34.93 -31.06
CA PRO A 267 -9.69 -34.93 -32.30
C PRO A 267 -10.89 -33.98 -32.23
N THR A 268 -10.96 -33.05 -33.18
CA THR A 268 -12.12 -32.18 -33.41
C THR A 268 -13.26 -32.94 -34.08
N HIS A 269 -14.33 -33.20 -33.34
CA HIS A 269 -15.64 -33.52 -33.91
C HIS A 269 -16.38 -32.24 -34.29
N SER A 270 -16.58 -32.07 -35.59
CA SER A 270 -17.44 -31.07 -36.21
C SER A 270 -18.91 -31.39 -35.98
N SER A 271 -19.64 -30.52 -35.27
CA SER A 271 -21.10 -30.48 -35.32
C SER A 271 -21.57 -29.06 -35.70
N LYS A 272 -22.23 -29.00 -36.86
CA LYS A 272 -22.95 -27.84 -37.37
C LYS A 272 -24.18 -27.59 -36.49
N LEU A 273 -24.41 -26.35 -36.07
CA LEU A 273 -25.69 -25.90 -35.55
C LEU A 273 -26.16 -24.61 -36.26
N PRO A 274 -27.47 -24.46 -36.48
CA PRO A 274 -28.04 -23.40 -37.31
C PRO A 274 -28.22 -22.08 -36.57
N LYS A 275 -28.05 -20.98 -37.31
CA LYS A 275 -28.35 -19.61 -36.89
C LYS A 275 -29.88 -19.42 -36.83
N SER A 276 -30.41 -19.12 -35.65
CA SER A 276 -31.73 -18.48 -35.51
C SER A 276 -31.55 -17.00 -35.19
N TYR A 277 -32.18 -16.16 -36.00
CA TYR A 277 -32.30 -14.72 -35.76
C TYR A 277 -33.41 -14.51 -34.72
N SER A 278 -33.09 -13.83 -33.62
CA SER A 278 -34.10 -13.26 -32.71
C SER A 278 -33.98 -11.73 -32.70
N ASN A 279 -35.08 -11.09 -33.09
CA ASN A 279 -35.27 -9.64 -33.00
C ASN A 279 -35.40 -9.23 -31.52
N CYS A 280 -34.58 -8.28 -31.08
CA CYS A 280 -34.68 -7.68 -29.75
C CYS A 280 -35.22 -6.26 -29.88
N THR A 281 -36.47 -6.07 -29.47
CA THR A 281 -37.14 -4.78 -29.36
C THR A 281 -36.63 -4.02 -28.14
N HIS A 282 -36.24 -2.76 -28.35
CA HIS A 282 -35.83 -1.83 -27.30
C HIS A 282 -37.05 -1.37 -26.48
N GLU A 283 -37.13 -1.83 -25.23
CA GLU A 283 -37.97 -1.20 -24.21
C GLU A 283 -37.09 -0.36 -23.27
N LYS A 284 -37.37 0.96 -23.24
CA LYS A 284 -36.70 1.93 -22.37
C LYS A 284 -37.19 1.73 -20.93
N SER A 285 -36.34 1.18 -20.07
CA SER A 285 -36.56 1.18 -18.62
C SER A 285 -35.83 2.36 -17.97
N GLU A 286 -36.60 3.28 -17.38
CA GLU A 286 -36.12 4.38 -16.54
C GLU A 286 -35.42 3.83 -15.29
N ARG A 287 -34.10 4.05 -15.21
CA ARG A 287 -33.27 3.64 -14.08
C ARG A 287 -33.27 4.73 -13.02
N LYS A 288 -34.04 4.55 -11.94
CA LYS A 288 -33.93 5.35 -10.72
C LYS A 288 -32.57 5.10 -10.06
N GLU A 289 -31.86 6.19 -9.81
CA GLU A 289 -30.54 6.23 -9.18
C GLU A 289 -30.69 6.08 -7.66
N ILE A 290 -30.35 4.90 -7.13
CA ILE A 290 -30.22 4.66 -5.69
C ILE A 290 -28.74 4.74 -5.36
N VAL A 291 -28.36 5.81 -4.64
CA VAL A 291 -27.01 6.04 -4.12
C VAL A 291 -26.82 5.18 -2.87
N GLU A 292 -26.24 4.00 -3.03
CA GLU A 292 -25.91 3.09 -1.93
C GLU A 292 -24.52 3.43 -1.36
N LYS A 293 -24.50 3.99 -0.15
CA LYS A 293 -23.29 4.33 0.61
C LYS A 293 -22.54 3.05 1.02
N SER A 294 -21.29 2.94 0.58
CA SER A 294 -20.41 1.83 0.94
C SER A 294 -19.88 1.95 2.38
N PRO A 295 -19.69 0.84 3.11
CA PRO A 295 -19.16 0.85 4.48
C PRO A 295 -17.65 1.09 4.50
N VAL A 296 -17.23 2.03 5.34
CA VAL A 296 -15.84 2.42 5.62
C VAL A 296 -15.11 1.26 6.31
N ARG A 297 -14.02 0.78 5.72
CA ARG A 297 -13.15 -0.26 6.31
C ARG A 297 -11.91 0.40 6.93
N LYS A 298 -11.53 -0.14 8.09
CA LYS A 298 -10.52 0.33 9.04
C LYS A 298 -9.10 0.18 8.49
N ASP A 299 -8.26 1.20 8.73
CA ASP A 299 -6.88 1.33 8.26
C ASP A 299 -5.90 0.42 9.03
N ASP A 300 -4.98 -0.21 8.28
CA ASP A 300 -3.86 -1.01 8.81
C ASP A 300 -2.71 -0.10 9.29
N HIS A 301 -2.30 -0.30 10.55
CA HIS A 301 -1.28 0.45 11.28
C HIS A 301 0.12 -0.17 11.01
N TYR A 302 0.99 0.51 10.25
CA TYR A 302 2.39 0.11 10.07
C TYR A 302 3.31 1.31 10.33
N ASP A 303 4.03 1.28 11.46
CA ASP A 303 4.79 2.40 12.04
C ASP A 303 6.29 2.37 11.70
N GLY A 304 6.65 1.86 10.52
CA GLY A 304 8.02 1.81 10.04
C GLY A 304 8.45 3.13 9.36
N PHE A 305 9.27 3.93 10.04
CA PHE A 305 9.91 5.17 9.53
C PHE A 305 8.94 6.18 8.90
N LYS A 306 8.32 7.02 9.74
CA LYS A 306 7.37 8.07 9.35
C LYS A 306 7.97 9.22 8.50
N TYR A 307 9.26 9.17 8.14
CA TYR A 307 9.98 10.28 7.51
C TYR A 307 10.65 9.91 6.19
N VAL A 308 9.89 9.36 5.23
CA VAL A 308 10.32 9.32 3.82
C VAL A 308 9.43 10.26 3.03
N ARG A 309 9.77 11.56 3.05
CA ARG A 309 9.10 12.55 2.20
C ARG A 309 9.40 12.19 0.73
N ARG A 310 8.39 11.70 0.02
CA ARG A 310 8.49 11.36 -1.43
C ARG A 310 8.62 12.59 -2.33
N GLU A 311 8.40 13.79 -1.80
CA GLU A 311 8.04 14.94 -2.61
C GLU A 311 9.21 15.85 -3.02
N SER A 312 10.42 15.62 -2.54
CA SER A 312 11.59 16.35 -3.04
C SER A 312 12.89 15.63 -2.75
N ASP A 313 13.71 15.45 -3.79
CA ASP A 313 15.10 15.02 -3.66
C ASP A 313 15.90 16.08 -2.88
N GLY A 314 16.42 15.69 -1.72
CA GLY A 314 17.17 16.59 -0.85
C GLY A 314 18.43 17.17 -1.50
N PHE A 315 19.03 16.46 -2.46
CA PHE A 315 20.19 16.95 -3.21
C PHE A 315 19.81 18.11 -4.14
N GLN A 316 18.73 17.99 -4.91
CA GLN A 316 18.27 19.06 -5.82
C GLN A 316 17.87 20.34 -5.09
N LYS A 317 17.42 20.22 -3.84
CA LYS A 317 17.09 21.37 -2.99
C LYS A 317 18.30 21.96 -2.27
N GLY A 318 19.49 21.36 -2.40
CA GLY A 318 20.69 21.83 -1.74
C GLY A 318 20.69 21.65 -0.22
N TYR A 319 19.90 20.71 0.32
CA TYR A 319 19.93 20.44 1.75
C TYR A 319 21.24 19.78 2.17
N LYS A 320 21.69 20.09 3.39
CA LYS A 320 22.93 19.53 3.92
C LYS A 320 22.74 18.07 4.29
N VAL A 321 23.58 17.20 3.73
CA VAL A 321 23.63 15.79 4.13
C VAL A 321 24.25 15.67 5.52
N VAL A 322 23.52 15.08 6.45
CA VAL A 322 23.97 14.81 7.81
C VAL A 322 24.66 13.45 7.88
N LYS A 323 23.98 12.42 7.37
CA LYS A 323 24.42 11.03 7.48
C LYS A 323 23.94 10.18 6.32
N VAL A 324 24.78 9.24 5.87
CA VAL A 324 24.40 8.15 4.97
C VAL A 324 24.43 6.87 5.79
N SER A 325 23.26 6.31 6.12
CA SER A 325 23.18 5.26 7.13
C SER A 325 23.33 3.86 6.56
N VAL A 326 22.56 3.51 5.52
CA VAL A 326 22.44 2.12 5.07
C VAL A 326 22.21 2.06 3.58
N VAL A 327 22.95 1.16 2.91
CA VAL A 327 22.66 0.71 1.55
C VAL A 327 21.66 -0.43 1.62
N THR A 328 20.42 -0.16 1.22
CA THR A 328 19.33 -1.12 1.23
C THR A 328 18.65 -1.21 -0.12
N GLU A 329 17.69 -2.10 -0.20
CA GLU A 329 16.94 -2.43 -1.37
C GLU A 329 15.57 -1.72 -1.29
N HIS A 330 15.32 -0.73 -2.16
CA HIS A 330 14.14 0.15 -2.05
C HIS A 330 12.82 -0.62 -2.16
N PRO A 331 11.94 -0.62 -1.13
CA PRO A 331 10.88 -1.61 -0.96
C PRO A 331 9.98 -1.80 -2.20
N ILE A 332 9.67 -0.71 -2.90
CA ILE A 332 8.79 -0.73 -4.07
C ILE A 332 9.47 -1.22 -5.37
N ASN A 333 10.70 -0.77 -5.66
CA ASN A 333 11.22 -0.82 -7.03
C ASN A 333 12.39 -1.80 -7.26
N GLY A 334 12.89 -2.49 -6.24
CA GLY A 334 13.99 -3.43 -6.47
C GLY A 334 15.40 -2.82 -6.36
N ARG A 335 15.54 -1.50 -6.44
CA ARG A 335 16.85 -0.88 -6.68
C ARG A 335 17.65 -0.72 -5.40
N VAL A 336 18.97 -0.83 -5.52
CA VAL A 336 19.89 -0.50 -4.43
C VAL A 336 19.88 1.01 -4.23
N VAL A 337 19.54 1.44 -3.03
CA VAL A 337 19.43 2.84 -2.61
C VAL A 337 20.18 3.01 -1.29
N GLY A 338 20.71 4.21 -1.05
CA GLY A 338 21.15 4.61 0.29
C GLY A 338 20.03 5.36 1.00
N VAL A 339 19.92 5.16 2.31
CA VAL A 339 19.13 6.06 3.17
C VAL A 339 20.00 7.24 3.56
N VAL A 340 19.68 8.41 3.02
CA VAL A 340 20.39 9.67 3.28
C VAL A 340 19.53 10.52 4.21
N VAL A 341 20.14 10.99 5.31
CA VAL A 341 19.52 11.92 6.26
C VAL A 341 19.98 13.32 5.90
N PHE A 342 19.03 14.21 5.65
CA PHE A 342 19.24 15.63 5.35
C PHE A 342 18.80 16.49 6.53
N ALA A 343 19.51 17.60 6.76
CA ALA A 343 19.08 18.66 7.66
C ALA A 343 18.33 19.75 6.86
N HIS A 344 17.10 20.01 7.24
CA HIS A 344 16.30 21.14 6.75
C HIS A 344 16.83 22.45 7.36
N PRO A 345 16.74 23.60 6.66
CA PRO A 345 17.10 24.91 7.21
C PRO A 345 16.41 25.24 8.54
N ASP A 346 15.22 24.69 8.77
CA ASP A 346 14.43 24.89 10.00
C ASP A 346 14.93 24.03 11.18
N GLY A 347 16.02 23.28 11.01
CA GLY A 347 16.60 22.41 12.04
C GLY A 347 16.05 20.98 12.08
N GLU A 348 14.98 20.68 11.34
CA GLU A 348 14.43 19.32 11.25
C GLU A 348 15.30 18.39 10.39
N GLU A 349 15.53 17.16 10.85
CA GLU A 349 16.15 16.11 10.05
C GLU A 349 15.11 15.20 9.39
N PHE A 350 15.38 14.77 8.16
CA PHE A 350 14.53 13.78 7.48
C PHE A 350 15.34 12.82 6.62
N ALA A 351 14.81 11.61 6.42
CA ALA A 351 15.46 10.56 5.66
C ALA A 351 14.86 10.42 4.25
N GLN A 352 15.69 10.05 3.29
CA GLN A 352 15.24 9.77 1.93
C GLN A 352 16.00 8.60 1.34
N TYR A 353 15.29 7.76 0.57
CA TYR A 353 15.92 6.76 -0.27
C TYR A 353 16.43 7.42 -1.54
N ILE A 354 17.76 7.49 -1.68
CA ILE A 354 18.42 8.04 -2.86
C ILE A 354 19.14 6.90 -3.61
N PRO A 355 19.02 6.80 -4.94
CA PRO A 355 19.84 5.87 -5.73
C PRO A 355 21.33 6.01 -5.42
N LEU A 356 22.02 4.89 -5.24
CA LEU A 356 23.44 4.89 -4.85
C LEU A 356 24.33 5.72 -5.79
N ARG A 357 24.04 5.69 -7.10
CA ARG A 357 24.73 6.48 -8.12
C ARG A 357 24.65 8.00 -7.87
N GLU A 358 23.50 8.47 -7.40
CA GLU A 358 23.25 9.88 -7.13
C GLU A 358 23.92 10.34 -5.83
N ILE A 359 23.99 9.46 -4.83
CA ILE A 359 24.77 9.69 -3.61
C ILE A 359 26.25 9.89 -3.95
N HIS A 360 26.84 9.05 -4.82
CA HIS A 360 28.25 9.20 -5.22
C HIS A 360 28.53 10.54 -5.92
N GLN A 361 27.59 11.02 -6.73
CA GLN A 361 27.76 12.25 -7.49
C GLN A 361 27.65 13.50 -6.60
N ASN A 362 26.78 13.46 -5.59
CA ASN A 362 26.43 14.65 -4.80
C ASN A 362 27.02 14.65 -3.38
N ALA A 363 27.51 13.52 -2.87
CA ALA A 363 28.16 13.40 -1.56
C ALA A 363 29.57 12.77 -1.66
N PRO A 364 30.52 13.42 -2.36
CA PRO A 364 31.85 12.87 -2.64
C PRO A 364 32.77 12.70 -1.41
N LEU A 365 32.37 13.19 -0.24
CA LEU A 365 33.08 13.00 1.04
C LEU A 365 32.66 11.73 1.80
N ALA A 366 31.65 11.01 1.34
CA ALA A 366 31.22 9.72 1.91
C ALA A 366 31.99 8.44 1.48
N PRO A 367 32.97 8.40 0.53
CA PRO A 367 33.55 7.15 0.04
C PRO A 367 34.12 6.24 1.14
N ALA A 368 34.82 6.79 2.13
CA ALA A 368 35.39 6.01 3.23
C ALA A 368 34.32 5.31 4.09
N LEU A 369 33.18 5.96 4.28
CA LEU A 369 32.04 5.41 5.05
C LEU A 369 31.30 4.35 4.24
N MET A 370 31.30 4.50 2.92
CA MET A 370 30.60 3.62 2.00
C MET A 370 31.37 2.35 1.69
N GLU A 371 32.70 2.43 1.63
CA GLU A 371 33.59 1.28 1.51
C GLU A 371 33.48 0.37 2.74
N ALA A 372 33.43 0.97 3.94
CA ALA A 372 33.17 0.26 5.18
C ALA A 372 31.80 -0.46 5.21
N LEU A 373 30.75 0.17 4.67
CA LEU A 373 29.41 -0.44 4.60
C LEU A 373 29.30 -1.57 3.57
N LEU A 374 29.97 -1.43 2.42
CA LEU A 374 30.06 -2.50 1.40
C LEU A 374 30.85 -3.69 1.93
N GLU A 375 31.96 -3.44 2.63
CA GLU A 375 32.77 -4.50 3.23
C GLU A 375 31.99 -5.25 4.33
N GLN A 376 31.20 -4.53 5.14
CA GLN A 376 30.34 -5.15 6.17
C GLN A 376 29.22 -6.02 5.56
N ARG A 377 28.74 -5.70 4.36
CA ARG A 377 27.77 -6.52 3.63
C ARG A 377 28.39 -7.76 3.01
N MET A 378 29.62 -7.68 2.49
CA MET A 378 30.33 -8.84 1.92
C MET A 378 30.73 -9.87 2.99
N ARG A 379 30.76 -9.48 4.27
CA ARG A 379 31.02 -10.38 5.40
C ARG A 379 29.78 -11.08 5.97
N LYS A 380 28.57 -10.76 5.50
CA LYS A 380 27.31 -11.43 5.88
C LYS A 380 26.81 -12.27 4.71
#